data_AF-A0A8D8C0U5-F1
#
_entry.id   AF-A0A8D8C0U5-F1
#
_cell.length_a   1.000
_cell.length_b   1.000
_cell.length_c   1.000
_cell.angle_alpha   90.00
_cell.angle_beta   90.00
_cell.angle_gamma   90.00
#
_symmetry.space_group_name_H-M   'P 1'
#
loop_
_entity.id
_entity.type
_entity.pdbx_description
1 polymer ?
#
loop_
_entity_poly.entity_id
_entity_poly.type
_entity_poly.pdbx_seq_one_letter_code
_entity_poly.pdbx_strand_id
1 'polypeptide(L)'
;RYTSSARKVVQLFDETVINYLTAQFDNKELFLKKLILQTFMNLAVILLNNPNALPEDHMNNFKNKNELLKICMNITCDAQNEYLPMFPLILTLSTTLIKLNREDENVDVNGLLNTACFYFFTTAQNLKTKFNSIEEDNRNSYLAKYLNLSLPELNSFIQAILEQQNGSPACLDDINSILEIWLKDRNNEVRICAGHVYNKTLEVYMKSMKIGCEAPSKFNQTGSLLGKTIPRCIDSNATVRQTAIEVLKKVLEIACIYETLTIADNRVEWVKELDTIREEIVTDDPKDIYRIASQLANIIAQRLSNYQYVQFSKCLLYSLNDPEQSSAIGASVVLKFFMQVKGAEMYHAIPELIKECLHVSVIYFVCPGCITDFREKQIGRCKINRHW
;
A
#
# COMPACT_ATOMS: atom_id res chain seq x y z
N ARG A 1 -27.17 -12.48 -31.42
CA ARG A 1 -28.45 -12.15 -30.74
C ARG A 1 -28.23 -11.33 -29.46
N TYR A 2 -27.31 -11.71 -28.55
CA TYR A 2 -26.94 -10.90 -27.36
C TYR A 2 -26.48 -9.47 -27.67
N THR A 3 -25.67 -9.29 -28.71
CA THR A 3 -25.19 -7.97 -29.17
C THR A 3 -26.29 -7.01 -29.60
N SER A 4 -27.44 -7.50 -30.08
CA SER A 4 -28.58 -6.64 -30.48
C SER A 4 -29.36 -6.13 -29.27
N SER A 5 -29.43 -6.88 -28.18
CA SER A 5 -30.11 -6.46 -26.95
C SER A 5 -29.26 -5.46 -26.16
N ALA A 6 -27.96 -5.73 -26.02
CA ALA A 6 -27.01 -4.83 -25.36
C ALA A 6 -26.97 -3.44 -26.03
N ARG A 7 -26.95 -3.39 -27.37
CA ARG A 7 -27.03 -2.13 -28.13
C ARG A 7 -28.30 -1.33 -27.83
N LYS A 8 -29.45 -2.00 -27.74
CA LYS A 8 -30.74 -1.34 -27.41
C LYS A 8 -30.72 -0.76 -26.00
N VAL A 9 -30.18 -1.49 -25.02
CA VAL A 9 -30.06 -1.00 -23.64
C VAL A 9 -29.17 0.23 -23.58
N VAL A 10 -27.98 0.18 -24.20
CA VAL A 10 -27.05 1.32 -24.19
C VAL A 10 -27.65 2.55 -24.89
N GLN A 11 -28.41 2.36 -25.98
CA GLN A 11 -29.12 3.47 -26.66
C GLN A 11 -30.19 4.15 -25.79
N LEU A 12 -30.74 3.45 -24.79
CA LEU A 12 -31.71 4.01 -23.84
C LEU A 12 -31.05 4.75 -22.70
N PHE A 13 -29.77 4.49 -22.42
CA PHE A 13 -28.97 5.22 -21.43
C PHE A 13 -28.21 6.38 -22.11
N ASP A 14 -28.97 7.35 -22.60
CA ASP A 14 -28.42 8.59 -23.13
C ASP A 14 -27.93 9.54 -22.01
N GLU A 15 -27.34 10.66 -22.42
CA GLU A 15 -26.83 11.69 -21.50
C GLU A 15 -27.91 12.20 -20.53
N THR A 16 -29.17 12.27 -20.97
CA THR A 16 -30.30 12.73 -20.14
C THR A 16 -30.55 11.77 -18.98
N VAL A 17 -30.59 10.47 -19.27
CA VAL A 17 -30.82 9.43 -18.24
C VAL A 17 -29.65 9.39 -17.27
N ILE A 18 -28.41 9.47 -17.76
CA ILE A 18 -27.21 9.49 -16.91
C ILE A 18 -27.22 10.73 -16.00
N ASN A 19 -27.45 11.92 -16.55
CA ASN A 19 -27.52 13.16 -15.79
C ASN A 19 -28.62 13.14 -14.73
N TYR A 20 -29.80 12.60 -15.07
CA TYR A 20 -30.89 12.44 -14.11
C TYR A 20 -30.48 11.52 -12.95
N LEU A 21 -29.93 10.34 -13.24
CA LEU A 21 -29.49 9.38 -12.22
C LEU A 21 -28.36 9.94 -11.35
N THR A 22 -27.41 10.66 -11.93
CA THR A 22 -26.32 11.35 -11.22
C THR A 22 -26.90 12.39 -10.25
N ALA A 23 -27.86 13.21 -10.69
CA ALA A 23 -28.51 14.21 -9.83
C ALA A 23 -29.33 13.59 -8.69
N GLN A 24 -29.88 12.38 -8.88
CA GLN A 24 -30.57 11.66 -7.81
C GLN A 24 -29.63 11.13 -6.71
N PHE A 25 -28.31 11.21 -6.90
CA PHE A 25 -27.34 10.77 -5.90
C PHE A 25 -27.30 11.67 -4.64
N ASP A 26 -27.78 12.92 -4.75
CA ASP A 26 -27.94 13.85 -3.64
C ASP A 26 -29.12 13.51 -2.71
N ASN A 27 -29.93 12.51 -3.07
CA ASN A 27 -31.03 12.04 -2.23
C ASN A 27 -30.51 11.44 -0.91
N LYS A 28 -31.26 11.57 0.20
CA LYS A 28 -30.85 11.01 1.51
C LYS A 28 -31.02 9.49 1.60
N GLU A 29 -31.85 8.89 0.75
CA GLU A 29 -32.19 7.47 0.81
C GLU A 29 -31.04 6.58 0.28
N LEU A 30 -30.34 5.88 1.18
CA LEU A 30 -29.24 4.97 0.83
C LEU A 30 -29.67 3.86 -0.13
N PHE A 31 -30.92 3.40 -0.04
CA PHE A 31 -31.47 2.41 -0.97
C PHE A 31 -31.48 2.93 -2.41
N LEU A 32 -31.90 4.18 -2.62
CA LEU A 32 -31.92 4.80 -3.94
C LEU A 32 -30.50 4.96 -4.50
N LYS A 33 -29.55 5.44 -3.67
CA LYS A 33 -28.13 5.54 -4.04
C LYS A 33 -27.56 4.18 -4.48
N LYS A 34 -27.88 3.12 -3.75
CA LYS A 34 -27.45 1.76 -4.10
C LYS A 34 -28.00 1.33 -5.47
N LEU A 35 -29.28 1.54 -5.74
CA LEU A 35 -29.90 1.21 -7.03
C LEU A 35 -29.26 1.99 -8.19
N ILE A 36 -28.94 3.27 -7.96
CA ILE A 36 -28.26 4.12 -8.93
C ILE A 36 -26.86 3.57 -9.23
N LEU A 37 -26.05 3.26 -8.21
CA LEU A 37 -24.72 2.66 -8.39
C LEU A 37 -24.79 1.31 -9.12
N GLN A 38 -25.76 0.46 -8.79
CA GLN A 38 -25.96 -0.82 -9.49
C GLN A 38 -26.31 -0.61 -10.96
N THR A 39 -27.12 0.41 -11.25
CA THR A 39 -27.50 0.77 -12.62
C THR A 39 -26.29 1.24 -13.42
N PHE A 40 -25.49 2.16 -12.87
CA PHE A 40 -24.24 2.62 -13.48
C PHE A 40 -23.24 1.49 -13.67
N MET A 41 -23.14 0.59 -12.70
CA MET A 41 -22.28 -0.58 -12.79
C MET A 41 -22.67 -1.50 -13.95
N ASN A 42 -23.95 -1.86 -14.05
CA ASN A 42 -24.44 -2.70 -15.14
C ASN A 42 -24.19 -2.06 -16.51
N LEU A 43 -24.39 -0.74 -16.61
CA LEU A 43 -24.09 0.00 -17.84
C LEU A 43 -22.59 -0.05 -18.17
N ALA A 44 -21.72 0.23 -17.20
CA ALA A 44 -20.27 0.20 -17.39
C ALA A 44 -19.78 -1.20 -17.83
N VAL A 45 -20.29 -2.27 -17.23
CA VAL A 45 -19.97 -3.66 -17.61
C VAL A 45 -20.42 -3.99 -19.04
N ILE A 46 -21.61 -3.54 -19.45
CA ILE A 46 -22.09 -3.74 -20.82
C ILE A 46 -21.16 -3.06 -21.83
N LEU A 47 -20.72 -1.83 -21.54
CA LEU A 47 -19.79 -1.08 -22.37
C LEU A 47 -18.42 -1.75 -22.46
N LEU A 48 -17.88 -2.19 -21.32
CA LEU A 48 -16.57 -2.84 -21.26
C LEU A 48 -16.54 -4.13 -22.10
N ASN A 49 -17.61 -4.92 -22.05
CA ASN A 49 -17.72 -6.17 -22.80
C ASN A 49 -18.10 -5.98 -24.27
N ASN A 50 -18.55 -4.79 -24.68
CA ASN A 50 -18.98 -4.52 -26.04
C ASN A 50 -18.46 -3.16 -26.53
N PRO A 51 -17.15 -3.02 -26.77
CA PRO A 51 -16.56 -1.75 -27.20
C PRO A 51 -17.21 -1.22 -28.49
N ASN A 52 -17.61 -2.11 -29.41
CA ASN A 52 -18.28 -1.74 -30.67
C ASN A 52 -19.82 -1.64 -30.56
N ALA A 53 -20.39 -1.58 -29.34
CA ALA A 53 -21.83 -1.42 -29.16
C ALA A 53 -22.31 0.01 -29.47
N LEU A 54 -21.40 0.98 -29.51
CA LEU A 54 -21.71 2.39 -29.74
C LEU A 54 -21.06 2.88 -31.04
N PRO A 55 -21.72 3.79 -31.79
CA PRO A 55 -21.02 4.67 -32.72
C PRO A 55 -19.91 5.44 -31.98
N GLU A 56 -18.79 5.76 -32.64
CA GLU A 56 -17.62 6.44 -32.03
C GLU A 56 -18.00 7.66 -31.18
N ASP A 57 -19.04 8.41 -31.57
CA ASP A 57 -19.55 9.58 -30.86
C ASP A 57 -20.20 9.27 -29.50
N HIS A 58 -20.81 8.09 -29.33
CA HIS A 58 -21.47 7.71 -28.07
C HIS A 58 -20.52 7.03 -27.08
N MET A 59 -19.48 6.35 -27.56
CA MET A 59 -18.38 5.86 -26.72
C MET A 59 -17.64 7.04 -26.08
N ASN A 60 -17.48 8.13 -26.82
CA ASN A 60 -16.98 9.42 -26.33
C ASN A 60 -17.99 10.15 -25.41
N ASN A 61 -19.23 9.67 -25.24
CA ASN A 61 -20.29 10.31 -24.43
C ASN A 61 -20.53 9.64 -23.06
N PHE A 62 -19.67 8.73 -22.60
CA PHE A 62 -19.51 8.56 -21.15
C PHE A 62 -18.73 9.75 -20.55
N LYS A 63 -18.98 10.99 -21.02
CA LYS A 63 -18.35 12.25 -20.58
C LYS A 63 -18.52 12.47 -19.07
N ASN A 64 -19.52 11.84 -18.47
CA ASN A 64 -19.80 11.88 -17.04
C ASN A 64 -19.04 10.83 -16.21
N LYS A 65 -18.10 10.10 -16.81
CA LYS A 65 -17.24 9.17 -16.08
C LYS A 65 -16.52 9.82 -14.92
N ASN A 66 -15.98 11.00 -15.16
CA ASN A 66 -15.28 11.79 -14.17
C ASN A 66 -16.23 12.23 -13.07
N GLU A 67 -17.48 12.53 -13.39
CA GLU A 67 -18.52 12.81 -12.38
C GLU A 67 -18.88 11.57 -11.56
N LEU A 68 -18.98 10.40 -12.19
CA LEU A 68 -19.21 9.13 -11.48
C LEU A 68 -18.03 8.75 -10.57
N LEU A 69 -16.80 8.96 -11.04
CA LEU A 69 -15.59 8.77 -10.24
C LEU A 69 -15.52 9.77 -9.08
N LYS A 70 -15.91 11.04 -9.28
CA LYS A 70 -16.06 12.03 -8.21
C LYS A 70 -17.11 11.60 -7.19
N ILE A 71 -18.23 11.03 -7.64
CA ILE A 71 -19.23 10.45 -6.74
C ILE A 71 -18.61 9.33 -5.90
N CYS A 72 -17.86 8.40 -6.53
CA CYS A 72 -17.14 7.34 -5.81
C CYS A 72 -16.14 7.90 -4.79
N MET A 73 -15.36 8.93 -5.14
CA MET A 73 -14.44 9.63 -4.22
C MET A 73 -15.19 10.26 -3.05
N ASN A 74 -16.26 11.03 -3.31
CA ASN A 74 -17.00 11.76 -2.29
C ASN A 74 -17.63 10.82 -1.26
N ILE A 75 -18.16 9.68 -1.70
CA ILE A 75 -18.72 8.66 -0.80
C ILE A 75 -17.64 8.07 0.11
N THR A 76 -16.44 7.84 -0.44
CA THR A 76 -15.33 7.23 0.29
C THR A 76 -14.58 8.21 1.19
N CYS A 77 -14.98 9.49 1.21
CA CYS A 77 -14.52 10.46 2.22
C CYS A 77 -15.28 10.36 3.55
N ASP A 78 -16.34 9.55 3.64
CA ASP A 78 -17.12 9.39 4.86
C ASP A 78 -16.37 8.59 5.95
N ALA A 79 -16.20 9.17 7.14
CA ALA A 79 -15.59 8.48 8.27
C ALA A 79 -16.63 7.76 9.17
N GLN A 80 -17.93 7.95 8.92
CA GLN A 80 -19.02 7.40 9.73
C GLN A 80 -19.50 6.02 9.27
N ASN A 81 -18.92 5.50 8.18
CA ASN A 81 -19.26 4.21 7.58
C ASN A 81 -20.72 4.10 7.09
N GLU A 82 -21.37 5.22 6.78
CA GLU A 82 -22.75 5.30 6.28
C GLU A 82 -22.90 4.47 4.99
N TYR A 83 -21.87 4.52 4.14
CA TYR A 83 -21.86 3.89 2.81
C TYR A 83 -21.22 2.49 2.80
N LEU A 84 -20.87 1.95 3.96
CA LEU A 84 -20.08 0.71 4.06
C LEU A 84 -20.74 -0.48 3.33
N PRO A 85 -22.07 -0.67 3.36
CA PRO A 85 -22.73 -1.71 2.57
C PRO A 85 -22.61 -1.58 1.05
N MET A 86 -22.36 -0.37 0.56
CA MET A 86 -22.19 -0.06 -0.86
C MET A 86 -20.72 -0.04 -1.26
N PHE A 87 -19.78 -0.02 -0.32
CA PHE A 87 -18.37 0.15 -0.60
C PHE A 87 -17.77 -0.90 -1.56
N PRO A 88 -18.09 -2.22 -1.45
CA PRO A 88 -17.66 -3.19 -2.47
C PRO A 88 -18.13 -2.80 -3.87
N LEU A 89 -19.41 -2.41 -4.02
CA LEU A 89 -19.97 -1.98 -5.30
C LEU A 89 -19.29 -0.73 -5.86
N ILE A 90 -18.92 0.22 -4.99
CA ILE A 90 -18.21 1.44 -5.37
C ILE A 90 -16.81 1.11 -5.89
N LEU A 91 -16.09 0.18 -5.24
CA LEU A 91 -14.78 -0.29 -5.69
C LEU A 91 -14.88 -1.01 -7.04
N THR A 92 -15.85 -1.91 -7.21
CA THR A 92 -16.02 -2.62 -8.47
C THR A 92 -16.44 -1.66 -9.60
N LEU A 93 -17.31 -0.68 -9.33
CA LEU A 93 -17.68 0.35 -10.30
C LEU A 93 -16.45 1.17 -10.69
N SER A 94 -15.70 1.68 -9.72
CA SER A 94 -14.46 2.43 -9.95
C SER A 94 -13.46 1.64 -10.80
N THR A 95 -13.29 0.35 -10.50
CA THR A 95 -12.46 -0.58 -11.29
C THR A 95 -12.93 -0.67 -12.74
N THR A 96 -14.23 -0.84 -12.96
CA THR A 96 -14.81 -0.96 -14.30
C THR A 96 -14.67 0.35 -15.07
N LEU A 97 -14.86 1.49 -14.41
CA LEU A 97 -14.63 2.79 -14.99
C LEU A 97 -13.15 2.97 -15.36
N ILE A 98 -12.20 2.69 -14.49
CA ILE A 98 -10.76 2.75 -14.83
C ILE A 98 -10.43 1.91 -16.06
N LYS A 99 -10.94 0.68 -16.16
CA LYS A 99 -10.72 -0.18 -17.34
C LYS A 99 -11.32 0.36 -18.64
N LEU A 100 -12.38 1.16 -18.54
CA LEU A 100 -12.97 1.85 -19.67
C LEU A 100 -12.21 3.13 -20.06
N ASN A 101 -11.28 3.64 -19.23
CA ASN A 101 -10.62 4.95 -19.48
C ASN A 101 -9.66 4.77 -20.63
N ARG A 102 -9.71 5.69 -21.59
CA ARG A 102 -8.67 5.81 -22.61
C ARG A 102 -7.48 6.57 -22.02
N GLU A 103 -6.29 6.35 -22.59
CA GLU A 103 -5.02 6.91 -22.08
C GLU A 103 -5.01 8.45 -22.03
N ASP A 104 -5.87 9.14 -22.78
CA ASP A 104 -5.91 10.60 -22.89
C ASP A 104 -6.80 11.32 -21.85
N GLU A 105 -7.48 10.60 -20.95
CA GLU A 105 -8.39 11.20 -19.95
C GLU A 105 -7.66 11.54 -18.63
N ASN A 106 -7.63 12.83 -18.26
CA ASN A 106 -7.07 13.33 -16.99
C ASN A 106 -7.95 12.93 -15.79
N VAL A 107 -7.86 11.68 -15.36
CA VAL A 107 -8.51 11.16 -14.16
C VAL A 107 -7.51 11.15 -13.00
N ASP A 108 -7.87 11.74 -11.86
CA ASP A 108 -7.09 11.63 -10.62
C ASP A 108 -7.28 10.26 -9.97
N VAL A 109 -6.70 9.24 -10.59
CA VAL A 109 -6.74 7.84 -10.13
C VAL A 109 -6.07 7.68 -8.77
N ASN A 110 -5.02 8.44 -8.50
CA ASN A 110 -4.31 8.41 -7.22
C ASN A 110 -5.20 8.99 -6.10
N GLY A 111 -5.96 10.06 -6.36
CA GLY A 111 -6.96 10.59 -5.44
C GLY A 111 -8.09 9.58 -5.14
N LEU A 112 -8.58 8.85 -6.16
CA LEU A 112 -9.54 7.76 -5.97
C LEU A 112 -8.97 6.64 -5.09
N LEU A 113 -7.75 6.20 -5.35
CA LEU A 113 -7.12 5.16 -4.55
C LEU A 113 -6.91 5.62 -3.11
N ASN A 114 -6.45 6.86 -2.92
CA ASN A 114 -6.23 7.42 -1.60
C ASN A 114 -7.53 7.48 -0.77
N THR A 115 -8.64 7.94 -1.37
CA THR A 115 -9.95 7.99 -0.71
C THR A 115 -10.51 6.59 -0.44
N ALA A 116 -10.37 5.65 -1.36
CA ALA A 116 -10.75 4.25 -1.15
C ALA A 116 -9.95 3.57 -0.03
N CYS A 117 -8.62 3.74 -0.01
CA CYS A 117 -7.77 3.25 1.08
C CYS A 117 -8.13 3.91 2.41
N PHE A 118 -8.36 5.23 2.42
CA PHE A 118 -8.79 5.95 3.61
C PHE A 118 -10.08 5.36 4.19
N TYR A 119 -11.10 5.18 3.38
CA TYR A 119 -12.36 4.57 3.83
C TYR A 119 -12.15 3.16 4.38
N PHE A 120 -11.44 2.31 3.64
CA PHE A 120 -11.19 0.91 4.03
C PHE A 120 -10.42 0.82 5.36
N PHE A 121 -9.30 1.53 5.47
CA PHE A 121 -8.41 1.37 6.62
C PHE A 121 -8.90 2.13 7.85
N THR A 122 -9.58 3.27 7.72
CA THR A 122 -10.26 3.90 8.87
C THR A 122 -11.44 3.06 9.37
N THR A 123 -12.14 2.36 8.47
CA THR A 123 -13.12 1.33 8.88
C THR A 123 -12.42 0.20 9.66
N ALA A 124 -11.27 -0.27 9.18
CA ALA A 124 -10.50 -1.32 9.86
C ALA A 124 -9.96 -0.88 11.24
N GLN A 125 -9.60 0.40 11.43
CA GLN A 125 -9.21 0.94 12.74
C GLN A 125 -10.31 0.76 13.81
N ASN A 126 -11.58 0.69 13.39
CA ASN A 126 -12.72 0.54 14.28
C ASN A 126 -13.02 -0.91 14.70
N LEU A 127 -12.29 -1.89 14.13
CA LEU A 127 -12.37 -3.29 14.56
C LEU A 127 -11.75 -3.46 15.94
N LYS A 128 -12.36 -4.35 16.73
CA LYS A 128 -11.92 -4.68 18.09
C LYS A 128 -11.73 -6.18 18.23
N THR A 129 -10.77 -6.55 19.06
CA THR A 129 -10.47 -7.95 19.41
C THR A 129 -11.13 -8.40 20.71
N LYS A 130 -11.67 -7.46 21.49
CA LYS A 130 -12.39 -7.71 22.75
C LYS A 130 -13.68 -6.89 22.77
N PHE A 131 -14.78 -7.53 23.19
CA PHE A 131 -16.11 -6.95 23.19
C PHE A 131 -16.66 -6.89 24.62
N ASN A 132 -17.22 -5.75 25.00
CA ASN A 132 -17.82 -5.52 26.31
C ASN A 132 -19.34 -5.70 26.29
N SER A 133 -19.96 -5.76 25.12
CA SER A 133 -21.41 -5.98 24.97
C SER A 133 -21.76 -6.69 23.65
N ILE A 134 -23.00 -7.17 23.57
CA ILE A 134 -23.54 -7.82 22.36
C ILE A 134 -23.67 -6.80 21.21
N GLU A 135 -24.03 -5.55 21.52
CA GLU A 135 -24.11 -4.47 20.53
C GLU A 135 -22.74 -4.18 19.91
N GLU A 136 -21.68 -4.23 20.71
CA GLU A 136 -20.31 -4.03 20.25
C GLU A 136 -19.84 -5.16 19.33
N ASP A 137 -20.16 -6.42 19.68
CA ASP A 137 -19.88 -7.59 18.86
C ASP A 137 -20.67 -7.55 17.52
N ASN A 138 -21.96 -7.20 17.57
CA ASN A 138 -22.78 -7.01 16.38
C ASN A 138 -22.22 -5.92 15.46
N ARG A 139 -21.78 -4.79 16.02
CA ARG A 139 -21.13 -3.72 15.26
C ARG A 139 -19.82 -4.20 14.64
N ASN A 140 -18.98 -4.91 15.39
CA ASN A 140 -17.72 -5.44 14.90
C ASN A 140 -17.94 -6.44 13.75
N SER A 141 -18.91 -7.35 13.90
CA SER A 141 -19.32 -8.30 12.88
C SER A 141 -19.84 -7.61 11.61
N TYR A 142 -20.58 -6.51 11.75
CA TYR A 142 -21.03 -5.69 10.63
C TYR A 142 -19.86 -5.06 9.87
N LEU A 143 -18.89 -4.47 10.57
CA LEU A 143 -17.68 -3.89 9.95
C LEU A 143 -16.85 -4.97 9.24
N ALA A 144 -16.55 -6.06 9.93
CA ALA A 144 -15.75 -7.17 9.41
C ALA A 144 -16.38 -7.79 8.16
N LYS A 145 -17.71 -7.96 8.13
CA LYS A 145 -18.43 -8.45 6.95
C LYS A 145 -18.13 -7.62 5.70
N TYR A 146 -18.27 -6.29 5.78
CA TYR A 146 -18.11 -5.45 4.62
C TYR A 146 -16.65 -5.18 4.27
N LEU A 147 -15.74 -5.17 5.25
CA LEU A 147 -14.30 -5.17 4.98
C LEU A 147 -13.87 -6.42 4.20
N ASN A 148 -14.35 -7.61 4.61
CA ASN A 148 -14.05 -8.86 3.91
C ASN A 148 -14.62 -8.89 2.48
N LEU A 149 -15.79 -8.27 2.25
CA LEU A 149 -16.34 -8.11 0.90
C LEU A 149 -15.58 -7.06 0.08
N SER A 150 -15.03 -6.03 0.71
CA SER A 150 -14.36 -4.92 0.02
C SER A 150 -12.90 -5.22 -0.32
N LEU A 151 -12.21 -6.03 0.48
CA LEU A 151 -10.80 -6.37 0.28
C LEU A 151 -10.48 -6.94 -1.13
N PRO A 152 -11.22 -7.94 -1.67
CA PRO A 152 -10.96 -8.43 -3.02
C PRO A 152 -11.23 -7.37 -4.09
N GLU A 153 -12.22 -6.49 -3.87
CA GLU A 153 -12.56 -5.40 -4.79
C GLU A 153 -11.48 -4.29 -4.77
N LEU A 154 -10.92 -3.98 -3.60
CA LEU A 154 -9.81 -3.03 -3.46
C LEU A 154 -8.55 -3.56 -4.16
N ASN A 155 -8.26 -4.85 -4.01
CA ASN A 155 -7.15 -5.49 -4.73
C ASN A 155 -7.37 -5.46 -6.25
N SER A 156 -8.60 -5.70 -6.70
CA SER A 156 -8.97 -5.62 -8.13
C SER A 156 -8.87 -4.20 -8.67
N PHE A 157 -9.18 -3.21 -7.85
CA PHE A 157 -9.06 -1.79 -8.17
C PHE A 157 -7.59 -1.40 -8.37
N ILE A 158 -6.72 -1.72 -7.40
CA ILE A 158 -5.27 -1.49 -7.52
C ILE A 158 -4.69 -2.20 -8.74
N GLN A 159 -5.15 -3.44 -9.00
CA GLN A 159 -4.73 -4.18 -10.19
C GLN A 159 -5.07 -3.44 -11.48
N ALA A 160 -6.29 -2.92 -11.61
CA ALA A 160 -6.69 -2.15 -12.79
C ALA A 160 -5.83 -0.90 -12.98
N ILE A 161 -5.46 -0.21 -11.88
CA ILE A 161 -4.58 0.96 -11.92
C ILE A 161 -3.19 0.57 -12.46
N LEU A 162 -2.59 -0.47 -11.92
CA LEU A 162 -1.27 -0.96 -12.35
C LEU A 162 -1.28 -1.42 -13.81
N GLU A 163 -2.29 -2.19 -14.21
CA GLU A 163 -2.42 -2.69 -15.59
C GLU A 163 -2.61 -1.56 -16.59
N GLN A 164 -3.44 -0.56 -16.27
CA GLN A 164 -3.66 0.61 -17.14
C GLN A 164 -2.40 1.43 -17.32
N GLN A 165 -1.58 1.56 -16.27
CA GLN A 165 -0.29 2.26 -16.33
C GLN A 165 0.88 1.35 -16.72
N ASN A 166 0.59 0.25 -17.42
CA ASN A 166 1.59 -0.67 -17.98
C ASN A 166 2.61 -1.23 -16.96
N GLY A 167 2.20 -1.37 -15.70
CA GLY A 167 3.08 -1.81 -14.61
C GLY A 167 4.31 -0.91 -14.44
N SER A 168 4.16 0.41 -14.60
CA SER A 168 5.28 1.34 -14.49
C SER A 168 5.80 1.47 -13.05
N PRO A 169 7.13 1.65 -12.85
CA PRO A 169 7.68 1.89 -11.52
C PRO A 169 7.12 3.17 -10.85
N ALA A 170 6.80 4.20 -11.63
CA ALA A 170 6.22 5.44 -11.10
C ALA A 170 4.81 5.21 -10.53
N CYS A 171 3.98 4.41 -11.21
CA CYS A 171 2.68 4.01 -10.69
C CYS A 171 2.80 3.25 -9.36
N LEU A 172 3.80 2.37 -9.26
CA LEU A 172 4.07 1.64 -8.03
C LEU A 172 4.51 2.58 -6.89
N ASP A 173 5.30 3.61 -7.18
CA ASP A 173 5.70 4.63 -6.20
C ASP A 173 4.52 5.43 -5.66
N ASP A 174 3.56 5.78 -6.52
CA ASP A 174 2.32 6.46 -6.11
C ASP A 174 1.48 5.57 -5.18
N ILE A 175 1.27 4.31 -5.57
CA ILE A 175 0.53 3.33 -4.76
C ILE A 175 1.24 3.07 -3.43
N ASN A 176 2.57 2.92 -3.45
CA ASN A 176 3.37 2.76 -2.24
C ASN A 176 3.20 3.96 -1.30
N SER A 177 3.22 5.19 -1.83
CA SER A 177 3.07 6.40 -1.03
C SER A 177 1.72 6.45 -0.29
N ILE A 178 0.66 5.97 -0.92
CA ILE A 178 -0.68 5.87 -0.31
C ILE A 178 -0.70 4.77 0.77
N LEU A 179 -0.18 3.57 0.46
CA LEU A 179 -0.23 2.42 1.37
C LEU A 179 0.73 2.55 2.56
N GLU A 180 1.84 3.27 2.41
CA GLU A 180 2.85 3.47 3.47
C GLU A 180 2.27 4.07 4.75
N ILE A 181 1.27 4.95 4.63
CA ILE A 181 0.59 5.56 5.77
C ILE A 181 -0.06 4.48 6.64
N TRP A 182 -0.71 3.49 6.01
CA TRP A 182 -1.44 2.42 6.67
C TRP A 182 -0.52 1.29 7.15
N LEU A 183 0.58 1.04 6.44
CA LEU A 183 1.63 0.14 6.90
C LEU A 183 2.28 0.61 8.21
N LYS A 184 2.19 1.90 8.55
CA LYS A 184 2.70 2.50 9.79
C LYS A 184 1.59 2.81 10.81
N ASP A 185 0.38 2.29 10.62
CA ASP A 185 -0.71 2.54 11.55
C ASP A 185 -0.40 1.97 12.96
N ARG A 186 -0.89 2.62 14.01
CA ARG A 186 -0.72 2.14 15.40
C ARG A 186 -1.52 0.87 15.67
N ASN A 187 -2.63 0.68 14.96
CA ASN A 187 -3.46 -0.51 15.04
C ASN A 187 -2.84 -1.65 14.21
N ASN A 188 -2.54 -2.78 14.86
CA ASN A 188 -1.92 -3.93 14.20
C ASN A 188 -2.84 -4.57 13.15
N GLU A 189 -4.17 -4.57 13.32
CA GLU A 189 -5.11 -5.10 12.33
C GLU A 189 -5.02 -4.31 11.02
N VAL A 190 -4.87 -2.98 11.12
CA VAL A 190 -4.64 -2.12 9.96
C VAL A 190 -3.32 -2.46 9.28
N ARG A 191 -2.23 -2.65 10.05
CA ARG A 191 -0.93 -3.06 9.51
C ARG A 191 -1.00 -4.43 8.83
N ILE A 192 -1.74 -5.39 9.38
CA ILE A 192 -1.97 -6.71 8.78
C ILE A 192 -2.70 -6.55 7.44
N CYS A 193 -3.84 -5.85 7.42
CA CYS A 193 -4.60 -5.63 6.20
C CYS A 193 -3.78 -4.88 5.14
N ALA A 194 -3.11 -3.79 5.52
CA ALA A 194 -2.26 -3.01 4.61
C ALA A 194 -1.09 -3.84 4.08
N GLY A 195 -0.48 -4.68 4.91
CA GLY A 195 0.56 -5.62 4.52
C GLY A 195 0.09 -6.60 3.45
N HIS A 196 -1.10 -7.18 3.61
CA HIS A 196 -1.68 -8.09 2.62
C HIS A 196 -2.03 -7.39 1.31
N VAL A 197 -2.62 -6.20 1.36
CA VAL A 197 -2.90 -5.38 0.16
C VAL A 197 -1.59 -5.02 -0.55
N TYR A 198 -0.56 -4.63 0.18
CA TYR A 198 0.74 -4.28 -0.41
C TYR A 198 1.46 -5.50 -1.00
N ASN A 199 1.41 -6.65 -0.32
CA ASN A 199 1.92 -7.91 -0.85
C ASN A 199 1.23 -8.29 -2.16
N LYS A 200 -0.10 -8.11 -2.25
CA LYS A 200 -0.86 -8.36 -3.49
C LYS A 200 -0.52 -7.35 -4.59
N THR A 201 -0.32 -6.08 -4.22
CA THR A 201 0.12 -5.02 -5.13
C THR A 201 1.43 -5.39 -5.82
N LEU A 202 2.44 -5.84 -5.06
CA LEU A 202 3.72 -6.28 -5.61
C LEU A 202 3.59 -7.53 -6.48
N GLU A 203 2.72 -8.47 -6.10
CA GLU A 203 2.43 -9.66 -6.92
C GLU A 203 1.84 -9.26 -8.29
N VAL A 204 0.93 -8.30 -8.31
CA VAL A 204 0.33 -7.79 -9.55
C VAL A 204 1.34 -6.99 -10.37
N TYR A 205 2.12 -6.12 -9.73
CA TYR A 205 3.19 -5.36 -10.39
C TYR A 205 4.18 -6.30 -11.08
N MET A 206 4.64 -7.34 -10.38
CA MET A 206 5.58 -8.31 -10.94
C MET A 206 5.02 -9.06 -12.17
N LYS A 207 3.69 -9.25 -12.25
CA LYS A 207 3.03 -9.87 -13.41
C LYS A 207 2.76 -8.90 -14.57
N SER A 208 2.71 -7.60 -14.30
CA SER A 208 2.31 -6.57 -15.27
C SER A 208 3.48 -5.73 -15.79
N MET A 209 4.61 -5.70 -15.07
CA MET A 209 5.78 -4.92 -15.45
C MET A 209 6.35 -5.39 -16.79
N LYS A 210 6.75 -4.42 -17.62
CA LYS A 210 7.41 -4.67 -18.89
C LYS A 210 8.88 -5.02 -18.67
N ILE A 211 9.39 -5.97 -19.45
CA ILE A 211 10.77 -6.46 -19.40
C ILE A 211 11.31 -6.40 -20.84
N GLY A 212 12.53 -5.92 -21.04
CA GLY A 212 13.19 -5.90 -22.36
C GLY A 212 13.70 -4.52 -22.79
N CYS A 213 13.93 -4.34 -24.09
CA CYS A 213 14.67 -3.19 -24.65
C CYS A 213 14.00 -1.82 -24.42
N GLU A 214 12.68 -1.80 -24.19
CA GLU A 214 11.90 -0.57 -23.94
C GLU A 214 11.60 -0.34 -22.44
N ALA A 215 11.98 -1.29 -21.58
CA ALA A 215 11.78 -1.19 -20.14
C ALA A 215 13.03 -0.60 -19.45
N PRO A 216 12.87 0.04 -18.28
CA PRO A 216 14.02 0.42 -17.46
C PRO A 216 14.91 -0.81 -17.21
N SER A 217 16.22 -0.66 -17.34
CA SER A 217 17.17 -1.76 -17.09
C SER A 217 17.48 -1.96 -15.60
N LYS A 218 16.90 -1.13 -14.73
CA LYS A 218 17.15 -1.12 -13.28
C LYS A 218 15.88 -0.71 -12.54
N PHE A 219 15.66 -1.35 -11.40
CA PHE A 219 14.63 -0.97 -10.45
C PHE A 219 15.22 -0.06 -9.37
N ASN A 220 15.13 1.26 -9.56
CA ASN A 220 15.82 2.23 -8.69
C ASN A 220 15.21 2.34 -7.28
N GLN A 221 14.04 1.73 -7.05
CA GLN A 221 13.30 1.86 -5.80
C GLN A 221 13.64 0.79 -4.75
N THR A 222 14.37 -0.28 -5.10
CA THR A 222 14.59 -1.43 -4.21
C THR A 222 15.06 -1.01 -2.81
N GLY A 223 16.08 -0.16 -2.71
CA GLY A 223 16.61 0.31 -1.43
C GLY A 223 15.59 1.07 -0.59
N SER A 224 14.76 1.90 -1.23
CA SER A 224 13.68 2.62 -0.53
C SER A 224 12.60 1.65 -0.03
N LEU A 225 12.13 0.75 -0.88
CA LEU A 225 11.08 -0.22 -0.54
C LEU A 225 11.55 -1.19 0.56
N LEU A 226 12.79 -1.69 0.48
CA LEU A 226 13.37 -2.55 1.52
C LEU A 226 13.51 -1.79 2.85
N GLY A 227 14.01 -0.54 2.83
CA GLY A 227 14.19 0.26 4.04
C GLY A 227 12.87 0.59 4.74
N LYS A 228 11.76 0.65 4.00
CA LYS A 228 10.41 0.82 4.53
C LYS A 228 9.75 -0.49 4.97
N THR A 229 10.16 -1.63 4.38
CA THR A 229 9.60 -2.96 4.70
C THR A 229 10.25 -3.57 5.94
N ILE A 230 11.57 -3.40 6.11
CA ILE A 230 12.34 -3.98 7.23
C ILE A 230 11.75 -3.72 8.63
N PRO A 231 11.27 -2.51 8.97
CA PRO A 231 10.66 -2.27 10.27
C PRO A 231 9.50 -3.23 10.55
N ARG A 232 8.72 -3.58 9.53
CA ARG A 232 7.59 -4.52 9.63
C ARG A 232 8.05 -5.97 9.79
N CYS A 233 9.23 -6.35 9.31
CA CYS A 233 9.80 -7.68 9.55
C CYS A 233 10.10 -7.94 11.04
N ILE A 234 10.23 -6.87 11.84
CA ILE A 234 10.51 -6.90 13.28
C ILE A 234 9.36 -6.24 14.07
N ASP A 235 8.14 -6.27 13.52
CA ASP A 235 6.93 -5.77 14.18
C ASP A 235 6.59 -6.56 15.45
N SER A 236 5.85 -5.96 16.38
CA SER A 236 5.35 -6.66 17.58
C SER A 236 4.36 -7.78 17.24
N ASN A 237 3.67 -7.68 16.10
CA ASN A 237 2.70 -8.68 15.64
C ASN A 237 3.33 -9.69 14.65
N ALA A 238 3.26 -10.99 14.98
CA ALA A 238 3.82 -12.06 14.15
C ALA A 238 3.27 -12.13 12.72
N THR A 239 1.97 -11.90 12.52
CA THR A 239 1.33 -11.91 11.19
C THR A 239 1.85 -10.76 10.32
N VAL A 240 2.07 -9.57 10.91
CA VAL A 240 2.74 -8.46 10.23
C VAL A 240 4.15 -8.85 9.83
N ARG A 241 4.92 -9.48 10.73
CA ARG A 241 6.29 -9.94 10.44
C ARG A 241 6.32 -10.91 9.26
N GLN A 242 5.51 -11.96 9.27
CA GLN A 242 5.46 -12.95 8.19
C GLN A 242 5.07 -12.31 6.84
N THR A 243 4.07 -11.43 6.85
CA THR A 243 3.64 -10.72 5.64
C THR A 243 4.72 -9.79 5.12
N ALA A 244 5.49 -9.15 6.01
CA ALA A 244 6.61 -8.29 5.63
C ALA A 244 7.78 -9.07 5.01
N ILE A 245 8.04 -10.31 5.45
CA ILE A 245 9.02 -11.20 4.80
C ILE A 245 8.59 -11.53 3.37
N GLU A 246 7.31 -11.81 3.15
CA GLU A 246 6.74 -12.04 1.81
C GLU A 246 6.87 -10.81 0.89
N VAL A 247 6.64 -9.62 1.44
CA VAL A 247 6.82 -8.34 0.73
C VAL A 247 8.30 -8.13 0.39
N LEU A 248 9.20 -8.32 1.36
CA LEU A 248 10.65 -8.17 1.19
C LEU A 248 11.16 -9.11 0.09
N LYS A 249 10.71 -10.37 0.10
CA LYS A 249 11.01 -11.36 -0.94
C LYS A 249 10.59 -10.85 -2.32
N LYS A 250 9.35 -10.38 -2.49
CA LYS A 250 8.85 -9.85 -3.77
C LYS A 250 9.64 -8.62 -4.25
N VAL A 251 10.04 -7.72 -3.35
CA VAL A 251 10.89 -6.57 -3.71
C VAL A 251 12.24 -7.04 -4.28
N LEU A 252 12.85 -8.06 -3.68
CA LEU A 252 14.10 -8.64 -4.18
C LEU A 252 13.91 -9.43 -5.49
N GLU A 253 12.79 -10.14 -5.64
CA GLU A 253 12.43 -10.83 -6.89
C GLU A 253 12.23 -9.83 -8.03
N ILE A 254 11.49 -8.74 -7.79
CA ILE A 254 11.31 -7.64 -8.76
C ILE A 254 12.68 -7.08 -9.17
N ALA A 255 13.54 -6.73 -8.22
CA ALA A 255 14.87 -6.23 -8.52
C ALA A 255 15.70 -7.23 -9.35
N CYS A 256 15.64 -8.52 -9.01
CA CYS A 256 16.29 -9.58 -9.75
C CYS A 256 15.79 -9.68 -11.20
N ILE A 257 14.48 -9.53 -11.43
CA ILE A 257 13.91 -9.58 -12.77
C ILE A 257 14.38 -8.39 -13.60
N TYR A 258 14.43 -7.17 -13.03
CA TYR A 258 14.97 -6.00 -13.72
C TYR A 258 16.45 -6.18 -14.10
N GLU A 259 17.24 -6.85 -13.26
CA GLU A 259 18.68 -7.07 -13.50
C GLU A 259 18.99 -8.25 -14.43
N THR A 260 18.17 -9.29 -14.42
CA THR A 260 18.50 -10.58 -15.07
C THR A 260 17.47 -11.04 -16.12
N LEU A 261 16.31 -10.39 -16.19
CA LEU A 261 15.14 -10.81 -16.98
C LEU A 261 14.60 -12.19 -16.58
N THR A 262 14.97 -12.69 -15.40
CA THR A 262 14.55 -14.00 -14.88
C THR A 262 13.92 -13.88 -13.50
N ILE A 263 12.88 -14.68 -13.27
CA ILE A 263 12.24 -14.82 -11.96
C ILE A 263 13.09 -15.77 -11.13
N ALA A 264 13.49 -15.35 -9.93
CA ALA A 264 14.16 -16.23 -8.99
C ALA A 264 13.19 -17.33 -8.53
N ASP A 265 13.57 -18.59 -8.70
CA ASP A 265 12.77 -19.73 -8.25
C ASP A 265 13.21 -20.22 -6.86
N ASN A 266 12.51 -21.24 -6.34
CA ASN A 266 12.80 -21.84 -5.04
C ASN A 266 14.13 -22.61 -4.96
N ARG A 267 14.91 -22.67 -6.06
CA ARG A 267 16.24 -23.28 -6.06
C ARG A 267 17.30 -22.26 -5.65
N VAL A 268 17.01 -20.98 -5.81
CA VAL A 268 17.90 -19.88 -5.45
C VAL A 268 18.03 -19.78 -3.93
N GLU A 269 19.26 -19.71 -3.43
CA GLU A 269 19.52 -19.89 -2.00
C GLU A 269 18.87 -18.82 -1.11
N TRP A 270 19.00 -17.54 -1.48
CA TRP A 270 18.38 -16.44 -0.72
C TRP A 270 16.86 -16.53 -0.68
N VAL A 271 16.22 -17.17 -1.68
CA VAL A 271 14.77 -17.41 -1.69
C VAL A 271 14.41 -18.43 -0.61
N LYS A 272 15.15 -19.52 -0.50
CA LYS A 272 14.95 -20.54 0.55
C LYS A 272 15.24 -19.98 1.94
N GLU A 273 16.30 -19.19 2.08
CA GLU A 273 16.64 -18.54 3.34
C GLU A 273 15.48 -17.65 3.82
N LEU A 274 14.86 -16.87 2.92
CA LEU A 274 13.69 -16.06 3.26
C LEU A 274 12.45 -16.92 3.59
N ASP A 275 12.25 -18.05 2.90
CA ASP A 275 11.17 -18.97 3.22
C ASP A 275 11.34 -19.58 4.62
N THR A 276 12.56 -19.97 5.00
CA THR A 276 12.87 -20.42 6.36
C THR A 276 12.66 -19.30 7.38
N ILE A 277 13.15 -18.09 7.11
CA ILE A 277 12.95 -16.92 7.98
C ILE A 277 11.46 -16.65 8.20
N ARG A 278 10.62 -16.75 7.17
CA ARG A 278 9.17 -16.54 7.28
C ARG A 278 8.50 -17.50 8.25
N GLU A 279 8.96 -18.75 8.30
CA GLU A 279 8.42 -19.75 9.24
C GLU A 279 8.97 -19.51 10.66
N GLU A 280 10.22 -19.06 10.80
CA GLU A 280 10.86 -18.81 12.11
C GLU A 280 10.41 -17.49 12.77
N ILE A 281 10.09 -16.45 11.99
CA ILE A 281 9.86 -15.09 12.50
C ILE A 281 8.59 -14.94 13.35
N VAL A 282 7.79 -16.00 13.49
CA VAL A 282 6.64 -16.03 14.43
C VAL A 282 7.05 -16.04 15.90
N THR A 283 8.33 -16.30 16.19
CA THR A 283 8.90 -16.26 17.54
C THR A 283 8.77 -14.88 18.20
N ASP A 284 8.58 -14.87 19.52
CA ASP A 284 8.64 -13.66 20.36
C ASP A 284 9.94 -13.60 21.21
N ASP A 285 10.88 -14.53 21.03
CA ASP A 285 12.19 -14.47 21.70
C ASP A 285 13.05 -13.34 21.11
N PRO A 286 13.45 -12.33 21.90
CA PRO A 286 14.29 -11.23 21.42
C PRO A 286 15.64 -11.67 20.82
N LYS A 287 16.21 -12.80 21.27
CA LYS A 287 17.47 -13.33 20.74
C LYS A 287 17.28 -13.88 19.33
N ASP A 288 16.19 -14.60 19.09
CA ASP A 288 15.87 -15.12 17.75
C ASP A 288 15.53 -13.98 16.79
N ILE A 289 14.74 -13.00 17.23
CA ILE A 289 14.44 -11.81 16.44
C ILE A 289 15.72 -11.05 16.06
N TYR A 290 16.66 -10.88 17.00
CA TYR A 290 17.96 -10.24 16.73
C TYR A 290 18.82 -11.05 15.74
N ARG A 291 18.82 -12.39 15.85
CA ARG A 291 19.48 -13.28 14.89
C ARG A 291 18.87 -13.13 13.49
N ILE A 292 17.54 -13.16 13.38
CA ILE A 292 16.84 -13.02 12.10
C ILE A 292 17.11 -11.64 11.49
N ALA A 293 17.13 -10.57 12.28
CA ALA A 293 17.49 -9.24 11.80
C ALA A 293 18.90 -9.20 11.18
N SER A 294 19.88 -9.91 11.78
CA SER A 294 21.21 -10.10 11.19
C SER A 294 21.17 -10.85 9.86
N GLN A 295 20.40 -11.95 9.79
CA GLN A 295 20.25 -12.73 8.55
C GLN A 295 19.63 -11.88 7.43
N LEU A 296 18.56 -11.13 7.72
CA LEU A 296 17.93 -10.21 6.77
C LEU A 296 18.91 -9.14 6.27
N ALA A 297 19.70 -8.55 7.18
CA ALA A 297 20.72 -7.57 6.79
C ALA A 297 21.77 -8.17 5.85
N ASN A 298 22.21 -9.40 6.09
CA ASN A 298 23.17 -10.10 5.24
C ASN A 298 22.59 -10.43 3.86
N ILE A 299 21.35 -10.95 3.79
CA ILE A 299 20.66 -11.20 2.53
C ILE A 299 20.55 -9.90 1.72
N ILE A 300 20.08 -8.81 2.35
CA ILE A 300 19.96 -7.51 1.68
C ILE A 300 21.32 -7.00 1.22
N ALA A 301 22.37 -7.10 2.04
CA ALA A 301 23.71 -6.66 1.67
C ALA A 301 24.25 -7.40 0.43
N GLN A 302 23.92 -8.68 0.25
CA GLN A 302 24.34 -9.46 -0.90
C GLN A 302 23.50 -9.19 -2.16
N ARG A 303 22.21 -8.85 -1.99
CA ARG A 303 21.26 -8.72 -3.11
C ARG A 303 21.03 -7.28 -3.56
N LEU A 304 21.27 -6.29 -2.70
CA LEU A 304 21.08 -4.89 -3.02
C LEU A 304 22.25 -4.38 -3.87
N SER A 305 21.94 -3.70 -4.96
CA SER A 305 22.92 -3.01 -5.79
C SER A 305 23.55 -1.82 -5.03
N ASN A 306 24.87 -1.63 -5.19
CA ASN A 306 25.66 -0.66 -4.43
C ASN A 306 25.16 0.79 -4.47
N TYR A 307 24.66 1.25 -5.62
CA TYR A 307 24.13 2.60 -5.80
C TYR A 307 22.89 2.89 -4.93
N GLN A 308 22.27 1.86 -4.35
CA GLN A 308 21.10 1.99 -3.49
C GLN A 308 21.40 1.89 -1.99
N TYR A 309 22.64 1.61 -1.59
CA TYR A 309 23.00 1.43 -0.18
C TYR A 309 22.70 2.67 0.67
N VAL A 310 23.00 3.85 0.13
CA VAL A 310 22.74 5.13 0.81
C VAL A 310 21.23 5.33 1.00
N GLN A 311 20.43 5.11 -0.04
CA GLN A 311 18.98 5.27 0.04
C GLN A 311 18.35 4.29 1.04
N PHE A 312 18.76 3.03 1.02
CA PHE A 312 18.32 2.03 1.99
C PHE A 312 18.64 2.46 3.43
N SER A 313 19.88 2.92 3.66
CA SER A 313 20.34 3.38 4.97
C SER A 313 19.55 4.61 5.46
N LYS A 314 19.27 5.58 4.58
CA LYS A 314 18.42 6.74 4.90
C LYS A 314 17.00 6.31 5.26
N CYS A 315 16.40 5.40 4.51
CA CYS A 315 15.07 4.89 4.82
C CYS A 315 15.01 4.18 6.19
N LEU A 316 16.04 3.39 6.55
CA LEU A 316 16.12 2.79 7.88
C LEU A 316 16.27 3.85 8.99
N LEU A 317 17.05 4.90 8.76
CA LEU A 317 17.17 6.03 9.70
C LEU A 317 15.83 6.75 9.90
N TYR A 318 15.08 7.03 8.83
CA TYR A 318 13.75 7.62 8.96
C TYR A 318 12.76 6.71 9.70
N SER A 319 12.90 5.40 9.52
CA SER A 319 12.08 4.39 10.22
C SER A 319 12.38 4.28 11.71
N LEU A 320 13.38 4.98 12.25
CA LEU A 320 13.54 5.08 13.70
C LEU A 320 12.40 5.87 14.34
N ASN A 321 11.70 6.73 13.59
CA ASN A 321 10.50 7.46 14.05
C ASN A 321 9.20 6.63 13.92
N ASP A 322 9.30 5.33 13.65
CA ASP A 322 8.12 4.49 13.46
C ASP A 322 7.28 4.42 14.76
N PRO A 323 5.94 4.51 14.68
CA PRO A 323 5.09 4.48 15.87
C PRO A 323 5.05 3.11 16.57
N GLU A 324 5.44 2.02 15.89
CA GLU A 324 5.64 0.71 16.50
C GLU A 324 7.08 0.57 17.01
N GLN A 325 7.24 0.49 18.33
CA GLN A 325 8.56 0.53 18.98
C GLN A 325 9.46 -0.63 18.56
N SER A 326 8.90 -1.85 18.43
CA SER A 326 9.68 -3.02 17.99
C SER A 326 10.22 -2.83 16.57
N SER A 327 9.43 -2.21 15.70
CA SER A 327 9.82 -1.89 14.33
C SER A 327 10.92 -0.84 14.25
N ALA A 328 10.85 0.23 15.06
CA ALA A 328 11.90 1.24 15.15
C ALA A 328 13.23 0.63 15.64
N ILE A 329 13.17 -0.23 16.68
CA ILE A 329 14.34 -0.96 17.16
C ILE A 329 14.89 -1.88 16.05
N GLY A 330 14.03 -2.63 15.38
CA GLY A 330 14.39 -3.51 14.27
C GLY A 330 15.11 -2.78 13.14
N ALA A 331 14.63 -1.59 12.77
CA ALA A 331 15.28 -0.75 11.77
C ALA A 331 16.72 -0.39 12.17
N SER A 332 16.95 -0.04 13.44
CA SER A 332 18.30 0.27 13.95
C SER A 332 19.23 -0.95 13.95
N VAL A 333 18.71 -2.14 14.29
CA VAL A 333 19.47 -3.39 14.36
C VAL A 333 19.89 -3.83 12.95
N VAL A 334 18.97 -3.80 11.99
CA VAL A 334 19.27 -4.13 10.59
C VAL A 334 20.25 -3.11 10.01
N LEU A 335 20.08 -1.82 10.30
CA LEU A 335 21.03 -0.78 9.87
C LEU A 335 22.44 -1.04 10.41
N LYS A 336 22.56 -1.38 11.70
CA LYS A 336 23.84 -1.75 12.32
C LYS A 336 24.52 -2.90 11.55
N PHE A 337 23.81 -4.00 11.33
CA PHE A 337 24.40 -5.16 10.63
C PHE A 337 24.72 -4.85 9.17
N PHE A 338 23.86 -4.10 8.49
CA PHE A 338 24.12 -3.67 7.12
C PHE A 338 25.37 -2.79 7.03
N MET A 339 25.56 -1.86 7.96
CA MET A 339 26.76 -1.03 8.04
C MET A 339 28.04 -1.83 8.33
N GLN A 340 27.94 -2.92 9.11
CA GLN A 340 29.08 -3.81 9.33
C GLN A 340 29.54 -4.50 8.04
N VAL A 341 28.61 -4.81 7.13
CA VAL A 341 28.91 -5.48 5.85
C VAL A 341 29.28 -4.48 4.75
N LYS A 342 28.55 -3.37 4.65
CA LYS A 342 28.60 -2.43 3.51
C LYS A 342 29.08 -1.03 3.85
N GLY A 343 29.35 -0.72 5.11
CA GLY A 343 29.74 0.62 5.57
C GLY A 343 31.03 1.13 4.92
N ALA A 344 32.00 0.26 4.66
CA ALA A 344 33.24 0.62 3.98
C ALA A 344 33.00 1.14 2.55
N GLU A 345 32.01 0.57 1.83
CA GLU A 345 31.62 0.99 0.48
C GLU A 345 30.86 2.33 0.48
N MET A 346 30.32 2.74 1.63
CA MET A 346 29.55 3.97 1.81
C MET A 346 30.33 5.11 2.50
N TYR A 347 31.66 5.01 2.63
CA TYR A 347 32.45 5.97 3.41
C TYR A 347 32.23 7.44 3.00
N HIS A 348 32.02 7.70 1.71
CA HIS A 348 31.71 9.02 1.17
C HIS A 348 30.37 9.60 1.65
N ALA A 349 29.39 8.74 1.96
CA ALA A 349 28.04 9.12 2.36
C ALA A 349 27.89 9.21 3.89
N ILE A 350 28.88 8.78 4.67
CA ILE A 350 28.82 8.79 6.14
C ILE A 350 28.51 10.18 6.72
N PRO A 351 29.09 11.31 6.25
CA PRO A 351 28.74 12.63 6.76
C PRO A 351 27.25 12.96 6.58
N GLU A 352 26.67 12.58 5.45
CA GLU A 352 25.25 12.77 5.16
C GLU A 352 24.38 11.88 6.05
N LEU A 353 24.74 10.59 6.19
CA LEU A 353 24.00 9.66 7.04
C LEU A 353 24.02 10.06 8.53
N ILE A 354 25.13 10.62 9.01
CA ILE A 354 25.20 11.19 10.37
C ILE A 354 24.27 12.40 10.50
N LYS A 355 24.21 13.28 9.49
CA LYS A 355 23.29 14.43 9.48
C LYS A 355 21.83 13.97 9.56
N GLU A 356 21.45 12.97 8.78
CA GLU A 356 20.11 12.36 8.83
C GLU A 356 19.80 11.75 10.20
N CYS A 357 20.76 11.01 10.77
CA CYS A 357 20.63 10.41 12.10
C CYS A 357 20.40 11.47 13.20
N LEU A 358 21.13 12.59 13.14
CA LEU A 358 20.95 13.70 14.07
C LEU A 358 19.59 14.37 13.91
N HIS A 359 19.12 14.55 12.67
CA HIS A 359 17.79 15.13 12.41
C HIS A 359 16.68 14.30 13.05
N VAL A 360 16.75 12.98 12.88
CA VAL A 360 15.81 12.02 13.48
C VAL A 360 15.90 12.03 15.01
N SER A 361 17.11 12.10 15.56
CA SER A 361 17.33 12.13 17.01
C SER A 361 16.82 13.42 17.69
N VAL A 362 16.88 14.57 17.01
CA VAL A 362 16.36 15.84 17.55
C VAL A 362 14.83 15.79 17.74
N ILE A 363 14.11 15.04 16.91
CA ILE A 363 12.65 14.83 17.07
C ILE A 363 12.34 14.14 18.40
N TYR A 364 13.20 13.21 18.87
CA TYR A 364 13.04 12.55 20.16
C TYR A 364 13.29 13.48 21.37
N PHE A 365 14.10 14.53 21.22
CA PHE A 365 14.34 15.52 22.28
C PHE A 365 13.26 16.61 22.33
N VAL A 366 12.44 16.76 21.29
CA VAL A 366 11.36 17.76 21.21
C VAL A 366 9.99 17.05 21.23
N CYS A 367 9.75 16.23 22.27
CA CYS A 367 8.40 15.76 22.58
C CYS A 367 7.61 16.90 23.27
N PRO A 368 6.44 17.32 22.77
CA PRO A 368 5.65 18.42 23.36
C PRO A 368 5.16 18.17 24.80
N GLY A 369 5.21 16.92 25.28
CA GLY A 369 4.83 16.54 26.65
C GLY A 369 5.94 16.68 27.70
N CYS A 370 7.18 16.98 27.28
CA CYS A 370 8.33 17.12 28.20
C CYS A 370 8.83 18.58 28.33
N ILE A 371 8.05 19.57 27.89
CA ILE A 371 8.43 21.00 27.88
C ILE A 371 8.36 21.66 29.27
N THR A 372 8.22 20.89 30.35
CA THR A 372 8.38 21.40 31.72
C THR A 372 9.44 20.58 32.45
N ASP A 373 10.73 20.76 32.11
CA ASP A 373 11.82 20.85 33.11
C ASP A 373 13.26 20.93 32.54
N PHE A 374 13.46 20.98 31.22
CA PHE A 374 14.83 20.90 30.69
C PHE A 374 15.63 22.21 30.62
N ARG A 375 15.17 23.30 31.27
CA ARG A 375 15.86 24.61 31.20
C ARG A 375 16.73 25.01 32.39
N GLU A 376 16.86 24.24 33.46
CA GLU A 376 17.62 24.77 34.62
C GLU A 376 18.49 23.83 35.46
N LYS A 377 18.64 22.54 35.16
CA LYS A 377 19.58 21.70 35.95
C LYS A 377 20.50 20.81 35.11
N GLN A 378 21.79 21.12 35.28
CA GLN A 378 22.98 20.28 35.07
C GLN A 378 23.67 20.36 33.70
N ILE A 379 24.32 21.50 33.47
CA ILE A 379 25.69 21.50 32.95
C ILE A 379 26.56 20.82 34.02
N GLY A 380 26.74 19.49 33.91
CA GLY A 380 27.47 18.74 34.93
C GLY A 380 27.63 17.26 34.62
N ARG A 381 28.72 16.92 33.94
CA ARG A 381 29.29 15.56 33.79
C ARG A 381 28.47 14.55 33.00
N CYS A 382 28.54 14.65 31.67
CA CYS A 382 28.38 13.47 30.83
C CYS A 382 29.74 12.72 30.78
N LYS A 383 29.87 11.66 31.58
CA LYS A 383 30.93 10.66 31.37
C LYS A 383 30.57 9.86 30.12
N ILE A 384 31.29 10.12 29.04
CA ILE A 384 31.27 9.30 27.82
C ILE A 384 31.84 7.93 28.20
N ASN A 385 30.96 6.93 28.37
CA ASN A 385 31.38 5.54 28.37
C ASN A 385 31.62 5.16 26.90
N ARG A 386 32.89 5.22 26.47
CA ARG A 386 33.34 4.64 25.21
C ARG A 386 33.20 3.13 25.32
N HIS A 387 32.21 2.55 24.65
CA HIS A 387 32.22 1.21 24.06
C HIS A 387 31.14 1.21 22.96
N TRP A 388 31.51 1.68 21.78
CA TRP A 388 30.94 1.35 20.47
C TRP A 388 32.05 1.43 19.45
#